data_AF-A0A9X0HVN3-F1
#
_entry.id   AF-A0A9X0HVN3-F1
#
_cell.length_a   1.000
_cell.length_b   1.000
_cell.length_c   1.000
_cell.angle_alpha   90.00
_cell.angle_beta   90.00
_cell.angle_gamma   90.00
#
_symmetry.space_group_name_H-M   'P 1'
#
loop_
_entity.id
_entity.type
_entity.pdbx_description
1 polymer ?
#
loop_
_entity_poly.entity_id
_entity_poly.type
_entity_poly.pdbx_seq_one_letter_code
_entity_poly.pdbx_strand_id
1 'polypeptide(L)'
;MPPAPAPRERKPKSVWALSGGAVVLAMAAVVMGALAWTRPDPAPVTTTVTPSAPTYSAEEVSAARDEACAAAKSVVAAVYEASVPLVAALPNRDSPEYKAALANEQAVVLVEMEYLRLHTPPATPREIADPMGDYIDATLAVLAADTSGQDRNLPAQQGQTAMDKVHAACQK
;
A
#
# COMPACT_ATOMS: atom_id res chain seq x y z
N MET A 1 78.58 39.79 53.10
CA MET A 1 78.06 39.35 51.80
C MET A 1 78.69 38.01 51.45
N PRO A 2 77.93 36.93 51.26
CA PRO A 2 78.45 35.62 50.90
C PRO A 2 78.51 35.44 49.37
N PRO A 3 79.35 34.54 48.83
CA PRO A 3 79.04 33.91 47.56
C PRO A 3 78.71 32.42 47.75
N ALA A 4 77.61 32.03 47.11
CA ALA A 4 76.98 30.70 47.11
C ALA A 4 77.80 29.65 46.32
N PRO A 5 77.62 28.35 46.62
CA PRO A 5 78.39 27.27 46.00
C PRO A 5 77.94 26.97 44.56
N ALA A 6 78.91 26.65 43.70
CA ALA A 6 78.64 26.20 42.34
C ALA A 6 78.01 24.78 42.32
N PRO A 7 77.00 24.50 41.47
CA PRO A 7 76.40 23.18 41.38
C PRO A 7 77.31 22.19 40.63
N ARG A 8 77.42 20.99 41.16
CA ARG A 8 78.05 19.83 40.49
C ARG A 8 77.16 19.31 39.37
N GLU A 9 77.73 19.19 38.19
CA GLU A 9 77.16 18.51 37.04
C GLU A 9 77.14 16.98 37.29
N ARG A 10 75.95 16.35 37.23
CA ARG A 10 75.81 14.89 37.13
C ARG A 10 75.17 14.56 35.78
N LYS A 11 75.97 14.01 34.85
CA LYS A 11 75.49 13.54 33.55
C LYS A 11 74.60 12.29 33.73
N PRO A 12 73.36 12.30 33.23
CA PRO A 12 72.41 11.20 33.41
C PRO A 12 72.53 10.16 32.30
N LYS A 13 72.94 8.94 32.65
CA LYS A 13 72.92 7.75 31.78
C LYS A 13 71.50 7.15 31.61
N SER A 14 70.44 7.81 32.11
CA SER A 14 69.07 7.28 32.15
C SER A 14 68.22 7.56 30.90
N VAL A 15 68.69 8.42 29.99
CA VAL A 15 67.89 8.88 28.85
C VAL A 15 67.75 7.81 27.75
N TRP A 16 68.67 6.85 27.66
CA TRP A 16 68.65 5.88 26.55
C TRP A 16 67.70 4.69 26.75
N ALA A 17 67.43 4.28 28.01
CA ALA A 17 66.58 3.11 28.29
C ALA A 17 65.08 3.39 28.16
N LEU A 18 64.64 4.63 28.38
CA LEU A 18 63.22 5.04 28.27
C LEU A 18 62.75 5.19 26.82
N SER A 19 63.68 5.35 25.87
CA SER A 19 63.38 5.52 24.44
C SER A 19 62.94 4.22 23.76
N GLY A 20 63.46 3.05 24.17
CA GLY A 20 63.15 1.77 23.51
C GLY A 20 61.72 1.27 23.76
N GLY A 21 61.21 1.41 24.99
CA GLY A 21 59.87 0.92 25.35
C GLY A 21 58.73 1.68 24.67
N ALA A 22 58.88 2.99 24.48
CA ALA A 22 57.88 3.83 23.83
C ALA A 22 57.71 3.48 22.33
N VAL A 23 58.81 3.11 21.66
CA VAL A 23 58.79 2.70 20.24
C VAL A 23 58.03 1.38 20.05
N VAL A 24 58.21 0.42 20.95
CA VAL A 24 57.51 -0.88 20.88
C VAL A 24 55.99 -0.70 21.05
N LEU A 25 55.56 0.15 21.98
CA LEU A 25 54.13 0.45 22.19
C LEU A 25 53.51 1.15 20.98
N ALA A 26 54.23 2.10 20.37
CA ALA A 26 53.76 2.78 19.17
C ALA A 26 53.55 1.81 17.99
N MET A 27 54.48 0.86 17.79
CA MET A 27 54.36 -0.16 16.74
C MET A 27 53.14 -1.07 16.97
N ALA A 28 52.88 -1.49 18.21
CA ALA A 28 51.72 -2.31 18.53
C ALA A 28 50.39 -1.57 18.25
N ALA A 29 50.32 -0.28 18.58
CA ALA A 29 49.16 0.55 18.30
C ALA A 29 48.91 0.71 16.78
N VAL A 30 49.97 0.90 15.99
CA VAL A 30 49.86 0.99 14.52
C VAL A 30 49.34 -0.32 13.92
N VAL A 31 49.84 -1.47 14.38
CA VAL A 31 49.38 -2.78 13.91
C VAL A 31 47.91 -3.02 14.28
N MET A 32 47.51 -2.70 15.51
CA MET A 32 46.11 -2.82 15.95
C MET A 32 45.17 -1.90 15.16
N GLY A 33 45.60 -0.68 14.84
CA GLY A 33 44.85 0.26 14.00
C GLY A 33 44.69 -0.24 12.56
N ALA A 34 45.77 -0.77 11.96
CA ALA A 34 45.72 -1.36 10.63
C ALA A 34 44.78 -2.58 10.56
N LEU A 35 44.84 -3.46 11.57
CA LEU A 35 43.94 -4.61 11.67
C LEU A 35 42.48 -4.17 11.82
N ALA A 36 42.21 -3.10 12.58
CA ALA A 36 40.88 -2.56 12.72
C ALA A 36 40.31 -2.02 11.41
N TRP A 37 41.13 -1.39 10.57
CA TRP A 37 40.72 -0.93 9.24
C TRP A 37 40.44 -2.05 8.23
N THR A 38 41.07 -3.22 8.40
CA THR A 38 40.81 -4.38 7.53
C THR A 38 39.62 -5.22 7.96
N ARG A 39 38.96 -4.90 9.09
CA ARG A 39 37.77 -5.62 9.51
C ARG A 39 36.60 -5.19 8.62
N PRO A 40 35.96 -6.12 7.89
CA PRO A 40 34.72 -5.83 7.19
C PRO A 40 33.68 -5.34 8.21
N ASP A 41 32.92 -4.30 7.85
CA ASP A 41 31.74 -3.97 8.63
C ASP A 41 30.82 -5.20 8.68
N PRO A 42 30.18 -5.49 9.83
CA PRO A 42 29.15 -6.51 9.91
C PRO A 42 28.11 -6.22 8.82
N ALA A 43 27.78 -7.23 8.03
CA ALA A 43 26.74 -7.08 7.03
C ALA A 43 25.47 -6.55 7.70
N PRO A 44 24.84 -5.48 7.19
CA PRO A 44 23.62 -4.94 7.77
C PRO A 44 22.56 -6.04 7.80
N VAL A 45 22.12 -6.41 9.00
CA VAL A 45 21.04 -7.37 9.19
C VAL A 45 19.73 -6.60 9.05
N THR A 46 19.09 -6.72 7.89
CA THR A 46 17.73 -6.20 7.69
C THR A 46 16.73 -7.22 8.22
N THR A 47 16.10 -6.93 9.36
CA THR A 47 14.98 -7.72 9.86
C THR A 47 13.69 -7.24 9.17
N THR A 48 13.15 -8.06 8.27
CA THR A 48 11.81 -7.83 7.72
C THR A 48 10.77 -8.33 8.72
N VAL A 49 9.97 -7.44 9.29
CA VAL A 49 8.79 -7.80 10.08
C VAL A 49 7.59 -7.80 9.13
N THR A 50 7.01 -8.98 8.89
CA THR A 50 5.71 -9.07 8.22
C THR A 50 4.63 -8.82 9.26
N PRO A 51 3.80 -7.76 9.14
CA PRO A 51 2.67 -7.57 10.02
C PRO A 51 1.68 -8.74 9.85
N SER A 52 1.18 -9.28 10.96
CA SER A 52 0.10 -10.26 10.94
C SER A 52 -1.14 -9.67 10.26
N ALA A 53 -1.88 -10.50 9.53
CA ALA A 53 -3.16 -10.06 8.97
C ALA A 53 -4.08 -9.56 10.09
N PRO A 54 -4.85 -8.48 9.86
CA PRO A 54 -5.81 -8.02 10.83
C PRO A 54 -6.83 -9.13 11.10
N THR A 55 -7.11 -9.37 12.38
CA THR A 55 -8.19 -10.26 12.81
C THR A 55 -9.35 -9.39 13.22
N TYR A 56 -10.51 -9.61 12.61
CA TYR A 56 -11.73 -8.88 12.92
C TYR A 56 -12.59 -9.64 13.93
N SER A 57 -13.27 -8.91 14.81
CA SER A 57 -14.26 -9.47 15.72
C SER A 57 -15.53 -9.87 14.96
N ALA A 58 -16.38 -10.70 15.57
CA ALA A 58 -17.65 -11.09 14.96
C ALA A 58 -18.56 -9.86 14.73
N GLU A 59 -18.52 -8.90 15.65
CA GLU A 59 -19.26 -7.64 15.57
C GLU A 59 -18.75 -6.76 14.42
N GLU A 60 -17.43 -6.68 14.23
CA GLU A 60 -16.83 -5.93 13.12
C GLU A 60 -17.20 -6.54 11.77
N VAL A 61 -17.18 -7.87 11.66
CA VAL A 61 -17.60 -8.59 10.45
C VAL A 61 -19.10 -8.38 10.18
N SER A 62 -19.94 -8.43 11.22
CA SER A 62 -21.38 -8.20 11.09
C SER A 62 -21.66 -6.77 10.61
N ALA A 63 -21.02 -5.77 11.20
CA ALA A 63 -21.19 -4.37 10.81
C ALA A 63 -20.74 -4.13 9.36
N ALA A 64 -19.56 -4.67 8.99
CA ALA A 64 -19.03 -4.60 7.64
C ALA A 64 -19.93 -5.28 6.60
N ARG A 65 -20.59 -6.38 6.97
CA ARG A 65 -21.60 -7.03 6.15
C ARG A 65 -22.80 -6.12 5.92
N ASP A 66 -23.37 -5.57 6.99
CA ASP A 66 -24.57 -4.75 6.91
C ASP A 66 -24.34 -3.49 6.07
N GLU A 67 -23.18 -2.84 6.26
CA GLU A 67 -22.74 -1.69 5.45
C GLU A 67 -22.62 -2.05 3.97
N ALA A 68 -21.89 -3.13 3.66
CA ALA A 68 -21.69 -3.61 2.29
C ALA A 68 -23.03 -3.93 1.61
N CYS A 69 -23.91 -4.68 2.28
CA CYS A 69 -25.21 -5.05 1.73
C CYS A 69 -26.12 -3.84 1.49
N ALA A 70 -26.09 -2.84 2.37
CA ALA A 70 -26.82 -1.59 2.19
C ALA A 70 -26.27 -0.78 1.00
N ALA A 71 -24.95 -0.68 0.90
CA ALA A 71 -24.27 0.01 -0.20
C ALA A 71 -24.57 -0.64 -1.55
N ALA A 72 -24.49 -1.97 -1.65
CA ALA A 72 -24.83 -2.71 -2.88
C ALA A 72 -26.25 -2.38 -3.36
N LYS A 73 -27.22 -2.38 -2.44
CA LYS A 73 -28.62 -2.06 -2.77
C LYS A 73 -28.76 -0.64 -3.31
N SER A 74 -28.10 0.34 -2.68
CA SER A 74 -28.13 1.74 -3.12
C SER A 74 -27.50 1.91 -4.50
N VAL A 75 -26.30 1.36 -4.68
CA VAL A 75 -25.52 1.46 -5.92
C VAL A 75 -26.25 0.84 -7.10
N VAL A 76 -26.81 -0.37 -6.94
CA VAL A 76 -27.55 -1.05 -8.01
C VAL A 76 -28.75 -0.21 -8.47
N ALA A 77 -29.46 0.43 -7.54
CA ALA A 77 -30.58 1.31 -7.88
C ALA A 77 -30.11 2.55 -8.67
N ALA A 78 -29.06 3.24 -8.19
CA ALA A 78 -28.52 4.43 -8.84
C ALA A 78 -27.98 4.14 -10.24
N VAL A 79 -27.19 3.07 -10.40
CA VAL A 79 -26.65 2.64 -11.70
C VAL A 79 -27.78 2.25 -12.66
N TYR A 80 -28.79 1.51 -12.17
CA TYR A 80 -29.95 1.16 -12.98
C TYR A 80 -30.67 2.41 -13.48
N GLU A 81 -31.00 3.35 -12.60
CA GLU A 81 -31.67 4.61 -12.97
C GLU A 81 -30.88 5.41 -14.01
N ALA A 82 -29.56 5.49 -13.85
CA ALA A 82 -28.69 6.17 -14.80
C ALA A 82 -28.59 5.46 -16.16
N SER A 83 -28.73 4.13 -16.19
CA SER A 83 -28.61 3.33 -17.41
C SER A 83 -29.86 3.35 -18.31
N VAL A 84 -31.05 3.58 -17.74
CA VAL A 84 -32.33 3.52 -18.50
C VAL A 84 -32.32 4.47 -19.72
N PRO A 85 -31.94 5.76 -19.59
CA PRO A 85 -31.90 6.66 -20.74
C PRO A 85 -30.85 6.24 -21.78
N LEU A 86 -29.70 5.71 -21.37
CA LEU A 86 -28.67 5.28 -22.31
C LEU A 86 -29.16 4.07 -23.11
N VAL A 87 -29.72 3.07 -22.43
CA VAL A 87 -30.25 1.86 -23.07
C VAL A 87 -31.34 2.22 -24.08
N ALA A 88 -32.22 3.17 -23.74
CA ALA A 88 -33.24 3.66 -24.66
C ALA A 88 -32.66 4.35 -25.91
N ALA A 89 -31.52 5.03 -25.78
CA ALA A 89 -30.85 5.75 -26.86
C ALA A 89 -29.86 4.91 -27.68
N LEU A 90 -29.52 3.68 -27.26
CA LEU A 90 -28.57 2.78 -27.93
C LEU A 90 -28.77 2.60 -29.44
N PRO A 91 -30.00 2.56 -30.00
CA PRO A 91 -30.21 2.39 -31.44
C PRO A 91 -29.58 3.51 -32.30
N ASN A 92 -29.33 4.69 -31.73
CA ASN A 92 -28.66 5.80 -32.43
C ASN A 92 -27.57 6.43 -31.55
N ARG A 93 -26.37 5.86 -31.61
CA ARG A 93 -25.21 6.32 -30.82
C ARG A 93 -24.68 7.70 -31.21
N ASP A 94 -25.05 8.22 -32.38
CA ASP A 94 -24.63 9.55 -32.82
C ASP A 94 -25.54 10.67 -32.30
N SER A 95 -26.69 10.30 -31.75
CA SER A 95 -27.70 11.24 -31.25
C SER A 95 -27.21 12.07 -30.06
N PRO A 96 -27.68 13.33 -29.93
CA PRO A 96 -27.40 14.13 -28.74
C PRO A 96 -27.97 13.47 -27.47
N GLU A 97 -29.09 12.76 -27.57
CA GLU A 97 -29.69 12.01 -26.46
C GLU A 97 -28.75 10.91 -25.96
N TYR A 98 -28.16 10.11 -26.87
CA TYR A 98 -27.19 9.08 -26.49
C TYR A 98 -25.96 9.69 -25.81
N LYS A 99 -25.39 10.76 -26.38
CA LYS A 99 -24.19 11.40 -25.84
C LYS A 99 -24.44 12.00 -24.44
N ALA A 100 -25.60 12.62 -24.25
CA ALA A 100 -26.00 13.14 -22.94
C ALA A 100 -26.24 12.02 -21.92
N ALA A 101 -26.94 10.96 -22.32
CA ALA A 101 -27.20 9.82 -21.46
C ALA A 101 -25.91 9.08 -21.07
N LEU A 102 -24.99 8.89 -22.01
CA LEU A 102 -23.70 8.25 -21.77
C LEU A 102 -22.87 9.07 -20.78
N ALA A 103 -22.80 10.40 -20.94
CA ALA A 103 -22.09 11.26 -20.01
C ALA A 103 -22.66 11.19 -18.59
N ASN A 104 -23.99 11.12 -18.47
CA ASN A 104 -24.67 10.95 -17.18
C ASN A 104 -24.37 9.57 -16.56
N GLU A 105 -24.51 8.48 -17.32
CA GLU A 105 -24.19 7.12 -16.85
C GLU A 105 -22.72 7.00 -16.43
N GLN A 106 -21.78 7.57 -17.20
CA GLN A 106 -20.36 7.62 -16.84
C GLN A 106 -20.12 8.32 -15.51
N ALA A 107 -20.72 9.49 -15.29
CA ALA A 107 -20.57 10.22 -14.05
C ALA A 107 -21.11 9.42 -12.84
N VAL A 108 -22.30 8.85 -12.98
CA VAL A 108 -22.93 8.05 -11.90
C VAL A 108 -22.11 6.80 -11.64
N VAL A 109 -21.80 5.99 -12.66
CA VAL A 109 -21.06 4.74 -12.49
C VAL A 109 -19.72 4.97 -11.80
N LEU A 110 -18.95 5.98 -12.21
CA LEU A 110 -17.64 6.24 -11.59
C LEU A 110 -17.76 6.61 -10.10
N VAL A 111 -18.76 7.40 -9.73
CA VAL A 111 -19.02 7.76 -8.33
C VAL A 111 -19.52 6.56 -7.53
N GLU A 112 -20.48 5.82 -8.06
CA GLU A 112 -21.11 4.70 -7.37
C GLU A 112 -20.17 3.49 -7.21
N MET A 113 -19.29 3.23 -8.19
CA MET A 113 -18.28 2.17 -8.05
C MET A 113 -17.26 2.52 -6.98
N GLU A 114 -16.86 3.79 -6.86
CA GLU A 114 -15.97 4.22 -5.78
C GLU A 114 -16.68 4.20 -4.43
N TYR A 115 -17.94 4.63 -4.37
CA TYR A 115 -18.78 4.49 -3.18
C TYR A 115 -18.84 3.03 -2.72
N LEU A 116 -19.09 2.09 -3.64
CA LEU A 116 -19.15 0.67 -3.32
C LEU A 116 -17.81 0.14 -2.75
N ARG A 117 -16.67 0.55 -3.34
CA ARG A 117 -15.34 0.18 -2.81
C ARG A 117 -15.13 0.68 -1.39
N LEU A 118 -15.48 1.94 -1.12
CA LEU A 118 -15.31 2.56 0.20
C LEU A 118 -16.22 1.92 1.26
N HIS A 119 -17.39 1.43 0.86
CA HIS A 119 -18.36 0.77 1.74
C HIS A 119 -18.27 -0.77 1.68
N THR A 120 -17.15 -1.29 1.21
CA THR A 120 -16.77 -2.71 1.32
C THR A 120 -15.51 -2.80 2.19
N PRO A 121 -15.61 -2.53 3.51
CA PRO A 121 -14.45 -2.49 4.38
C PRO A 121 -13.75 -3.87 4.46
N PRO A 122 -12.48 -3.95 4.86
CA PRO A 122 -11.72 -5.21 4.84
C PRO A 122 -12.28 -6.33 5.74
N ALA A 123 -13.18 -6.01 6.67
CA ALA A 123 -13.88 -6.97 7.51
C ALA A 123 -15.11 -7.61 6.82
N THR A 124 -15.49 -7.16 5.62
CA THR A 124 -16.61 -7.73 4.86
C THR A 124 -16.30 -9.19 4.49
N PRO A 125 -17.23 -10.13 4.72
CA PRO A 125 -17.06 -11.53 4.31
C PRO A 125 -16.74 -11.66 2.82
N ARG A 126 -15.83 -12.58 2.46
CA ARG A 126 -15.36 -12.73 1.07
C ARG A 126 -16.46 -13.08 0.09
N GLU A 127 -17.46 -13.84 0.54
CA GLU A 127 -18.65 -14.16 -0.26
C GLU A 127 -19.50 -12.94 -0.64
N ILE A 128 -19.23 -11.77 -0.06
CA ILE A 128 -19.81 -10.47 -0.42
C ILE A 128 -18.76 -9.60 -1.13
N ALA A 129 -17.56 -9.48 -0.56
CA ALA A 129 -16.50 -8.61 -1.08
C ALA A 129 -16.01 -9.01 -2.48
N ASP A 130 -15.79 -10.31 -2.73
CA ASP A 130 -15.32 -10.80 -4.03
C ASP A 130 -16.33 -10.48 -5.16
N PRO A 131 -17.64 -10.84 -5.03
CA PRO A 131 -18.60 -10.48 -6.08
C PRO A 131 -18.92 -8.98 -6.15
N MET A 132 -18.67 -8.18 -5.11
CA MET A 132 -18.69 -6.71 -5.25
C MET A 132 -17.57 -6.21 -6.18
N GLY A 133 -16.36 -6.77 -6.04
CA GLY A 133 -15.26 -6.54 -6.96
C GLY A 133 -15.62 -6.92 -8.40
N ASP A 134 -16.17 -8.13 -8.59
CA ASP A 134 -16.63 -8.60 -9.90
C ASP A 134 -17.66 -7.64 -10.53
N TYR A 135 -18.60 -7.12 -9.74
CA TYR A 135 -19.60 -6.16 -10.21
C TYR A 135 -18.98 -4.82 -10.64
N ILE A 136 -18.01 -4.32 -9.86
CA ILE A 136 -17.30 -3.08 -10.21
C ILE A 136 -16.60 -3.23 -11.55
N ASP A 137 -15.83 -4.30 -11.72
CA ASP A 137 -15.07 -4.54 -12.95
C ASP A 137 -16.00 -4.74 -14.16
N ALA A 138 -17.09 -5.50 -13.98
CA ALA A 138 -18.08 -5.71 -15.02
C ALA A 138 -18.81 -4.41 -15.42
N THR A 139 -19.18 -3.56 -14.46
CA THR A 139 -19.87 -2.29 -14.74
C THR A 139 -18.94 -1.30 -15.44
N LEU A 140 -17.66 -1.26 -15.06
CA LEU A 140 -16.66 -0.46 -15.78
C LEU A 140 -16.41 -0.99 -17.20
N ALA A 141 -16.47 -2.31 -17.41
CA ALA A 141 -16.37 -2.91 -18.73
C ALA A 141 -17.59 -2.60 -19.62
N VAL A 142 -18.80 -2.55 -19.05
CA VAL A 142 -20.00 -2.02 -19.74
C VAL A 142 -19.76 -0.60 -20.22
N LEU A 143 -19.25 0.26 -19.34
CA LEU A 143 -18.98 1.66 -19.66
C LEU A 143 -17.94 1.83 -20.77
N ALA A 144 -16.87 1.04 -20.72
CA ALA A 144 -15.85 0.99 -21.75
C ALA A 144 -16.43 0.52 -23.10
N ALA A 145 -17.31 -0.49 -23.08
CA ALA A 145 -17.98 -0.97 -24.29
C ALA A 145 -18.90 0.09 -24.89
N ASP A 146 -19.69 0.80 -24.06
CA ASP A 146 -20.54 1.89 -24.53
C ASP A 146 -19.74 3.03 -25.15
N THR A 147 -18.65 3.41 -24.49
CA THR A 147 -17.75 4.49 -24.96
C THR A 147 -17.05 4.13 -26.27
N SER A 148 -16.67 2.88 -26.46
CA SER A 148 -15.92 2.40 -27.63
C SER A 148 -16.79 1.85 -28.77
N GLY A 149 -18.11 1.82 -28.59
CA GLY A 149 -19.03 1.24 -29.57
C GLY A 149 -19.02 -0.28 -29.64
N GLN A 150 -18.48 -0.96 -28.63
CA GLN A 150 -18.44 -2.42 -28.53
C GLN A 150 -19.74 -2.99 -27.93
N ASP A 151 -19.89 -4.32 -28.00
CA ASP A 151 -21.00 -5.03 -27.38
C ASP A 151 -20.90 -5.01 -25.85
N ARG A 152 -21.94 -4.51 -25.18
CA ARG A 152 -22.02 -4.39 -23.72
C ARG A 152 -22.67 -5.59 -23.03
N ASN A 153 -23.25 -6.53 -23.78
CA ASN A 153 -24.12 -7.56 -23.21
C ASN A 153 -23.40 -8.54 -22.29
N LEU A 154 -22.22 -9.02 -22.69
CA LEU A 154 -21.43 -9.93 -21.86
C LEU A 154 -21.04 -9.31 -20.51
N PRO A 155 -20.41 -8.11 -20.44
CA PRO A 155 -20.09 -7.51 -19.16
C PRO A 155 -21.34 -7.13 -18.35
N ALA A 156 -22.45 -6.74 -19.00
CA ALA A 156 -23.70 -6.52 -18.29
C ALA A 156 -24.23 -7.80 -17.60
N GLN A 157 -24.16 -8.95 -18.28
CA GLN A 157 -24.53 -10.24 -17.71
C GLN A 157 -23.59 -10.65 -16.55
N GLN A 158 -22.29 -10.38 -16.68
CA GLN A 158 -21.32 -10.61 -15.61
C GLN A 158 -21.64 -9.77 -14.37
N GLY A 159 -21.97 -8.48 -14.55
CA GLY A 159 -22.38 -7.60 -13.47
C GLY A 159 -23.65 -8.09 -12.76
N GLN A 160 -24.65 -8.53 -13.53
CA GLN A 160 -25.87 -9.12 -12.97
C GLN A 160 -25.55 -10.38 -12.14
N THR A 161 -24.75 -11.29 -12.69
CA THR A 161 -24.34 -12.53 -12.02
C THR A 161 -23.61 -12.25 -10.70
N ALA A 162 -22.76 -11.22 -10.69
CA ALA A 162 -22.05 -10.78 -9.51
C ALA A 162 -23.02 -10.26 -8.43
N MET A 163 -23.97 -9.41 -8.81
CA MET A 163 -24.98 -8.89 -7.87
C MET A 163 -25.97 -9.94 -7.38
N ASP A 164 -26.28 -10.98 -8.17
CA ASP A 164 -27.06 -12.12 -7.69
C ASP A 164 -26.33 -12.88 -6.56
N LYS A 165 -25.00 -13.02 -6.66
CA LYS A 165 -24.19 -13.62 -5.57
C LYS A 165 -24.19 -12.73 -4.33
N VAL A 166 -24.01 -11.41 -4.48
CA VAL A 166 -24.09 -10.45 -3.37
C VAL A 166 -25.44 -10.56 -2.68
N HIS A 167 -26.53 -10.55 -3.46
CA HIS A 167 -27.88 -10.66 -2.94
C HIS A 167 -28.09 -11.94 -2.12
N ALA A 168 -27.66 -13.09 -2.65
CA ALA A 168 -27.76 -14.37 -1.96
C ALA A 168 -26.93 -14.40 -0.65
N ALA A 169 -25.75 -13.76 -0.64
CA ALA A 169 -24.91 -13.67 0.56
C ALA A 169 -25.49 -12.70 1.62
N CYS A 170 -26.14 -11.62 1.19
CA CYS A 170 -26.79 -10.62 2.06
C CYS A 170 -28.11 -11.10 2.71
N GLN A 171 -28.64 -12.26 2.30
CA GLN A 171 -29.85 -12.85 2.89
C GLN A 171 -29.57 -13.87 4.02
N LYS A 172 -28.31 -14.27 4.19
CA LYS A 172 -27.89 -15.23 5.23
C LYS A 172 -27.92 -14.64 6.64
#